data_AF-A0A226DN53-F1
#
_entry.id   AF-A0A226DN53-F1
#
_cell.length_a   1.000
_cell.length_b   1.000
_cell.length_c   1.000
_cell.angle_alpha   90.00
_cell.angle_beta   90.00
_cell.angle_gamma   90.00
#
_symmetry.space_group_name_H-M   'P 1'
#
loop_
_entity.id
_entity.type
_entity.pdbx_description
1 polymer ?
#
loop_
_entity_poly.entity_id
_entity_poly.type
_entity_poly.pdbx_seq_one_letter_code
_entity_poly.pdbx_strand_id
1 'polypeptide(L)'
;MDPSYGVQVDSKKHSGYPELGLQSRVIPCKSPDSLISWIIIIYVITPLMFASSFAIILLNIYEKTVPPLTTLLLCSIFTTTTFLLVTVESLIYLNVEQIKTTINYFVQAAWREHTTSSTIKRIDPLELFVDMNVILFSIYPYLSFTLLLYFHFDPGYLFAKYVLHLETHTLLGNLLTLPIRIIQFLPVIQYFRLLAFLLCSLTLSALLVLDGVRKLDLWAILIRISKHSASKQVLKYFELVIILQLLNDILSRGAAILMGVALLLCVLFNYVSIKLYSFIPMPLYLCFPSVAALILLLINCLLPLGINVNEKTVKLKEKWERHLARCRDRGYQRRILIAIKPLCVICGVAGFNVLKLVKGIRVWFYSQIFNYTISALLSKCKACDKFI
;
A
#
# COMPACT_ATOMS: atom_id res chain seq x y z
N MET A 1 56.29 -48.86 32.20
CA MET A 1 55.88 -47.83 33.16
C MET A 1 55.61 -46.58 32.35
N ASP A 2 54.36 -46.42 31.90
CA ASP A 2 53.88 -45.26 31.14
C ASP A 2 52.67 -44.69 31.88
N PRO A 3 52.61 -43.39 32.18
CA PRO A 3 51.43 -42.78 32.76
C PRO A 3 50.46 -42.39 31.64
N SER A 4 49.29 -43.02 31.63
CA SER A 4 48.15 -42.65 30.80
C SER A 4 47.53 -41.34 31.30
N TYR A 5 47.62 -40.27 30.50
CA TYR A 5 46.86 -39.05 30.72
C TYR A 5 45.45 -39.22 30.14
N GLY A 6 44.50 -39.60 31.01
CA GLY A 6 43.08 -39.54 30.73
C GLY A 6 42.59 -38.09 30.78
N VAL A 7 42.36 -37.46 29.63
CA VAL A 7 41.66 -36.18 29.54
C VAL A 7 40.16 -36.45 29.60
N GLN A 8 39.58 -36.21 30.78
CA GLN A 8 38.16 -36.28 31.03
C GLN A 8 37.50 -35.01 30.45
N VAL A 9 36.95 -35.11 29.24
CA VAL A 9 36.16 -34.04 28.62
C VAL A 9 34.78 -34.00 29.30
N ASP A 10 34.61 -33.01 30.16
CA ASP A 10 33.37 -32.74 30.91
C ASP A 10 32.25 -32.31 29.95
N SER A 11 31.48 -33.29 29.47
CA SER A 11 30.23 -33.11 28.74
C SER A 11 29.12 -32.70 29.72
N LYS A 12 29.15 -31.47 30.22
CA LYS A 12 28.13 -30.92 31.13
C LYS A 12 27.86 -29.44 30.89
N LYS A 13 26.96 -29.18 29.95
CA LYS A 13 25.83 -28.23 30.04
C LYS A 13 25.22 -28.09 28.66
N HIS A 14 24.33 -29.01 28.30
CA HIS A 14 23.28 -28.68 27.35
C HIS A 14 22.41 -27.62 28.00
N SER A 15 22.65 -26.35 27.62
CA SER A 15 21.69 -25.29 27.84
C SER A 15 20.40 -25.70 27.14
N GLY A 16 19.41 -26.14 27.92
CA GLY A 16 18.04 -26.31 27.45
C GLY A 16 17.52 -24.95 27.01
N TYR A 17 17.75 -24.61 25.74
CA TYR A 17 17.03 -23.52 25.10
C TYR A 17 15.57 -23.98 25.03
N PRO A 18 14.61 -23.17 25.51
CA PRO A 18 13.20 -23.50 25.43
C PRO A 18 12.73 -23.37 23.97
N GLU A 19 12.99 -24.37 23.14
CA GLU A 19 12.51 -24.43 21.75
C GLU A 19 10.99 -24.68 21.65
N LEU A 20 10.34 -25.06 22.75
CA LEU A 20 8.93 -25.45 22.77
C LEU A 20 7.92 -24.29 22.76
N GLY A 21 8.37 -23.03 22.80
CA GLY A 21 7.47 -21.86 22.86
C GLY A 21 7.18 -21.16 21.52
N LEU A 22 7.97 -21.39 20.47
CA LEU A 22 7.87 -20.61 19.22
C LEU A 22 6.92 -21.22 18.19
N GLN A 23 6.61 -22.52 18.27
CA GLN A 23 5.80 -23.21 17.28
C GLN A 23 4.29 -22.89 17.37
N SER A 24 3.81 -22.37 18.51
CA SER A 24 2.38 -22.16 18.76
C SER A 24 1.81 -20.82 18.26
N ARG A 25 2.62 -19.95 17.64
CA ARG A 25 2.17 -18.64 17.13
C ARG A 25 2.29 -18.47 15.62
N VAL A 26 2.19 -19.56 14.87
CA VAL A 26 1.88 -19.47 13.44
C VAL A 26 0.43 -19.01 13.35
N ILE A 27 0.16 -17.90 12.64
CA ILE A 27 -1.21 -17.41 12.44
C ILE A 27 -2.02 -18.53 11.77
N PRO A 28 -2.96 -19.18 12.47
CA PRO A 28 -3.74 -20.25 11.88
C PRO A 28 -4.67 -19.63 10.84
N CYS A 29 -4.81 -20.27 9.68
CA CYS A 29 -5.82 -19.86 8.73
C CYS A 29 -7.19 -20.07 9.38
N LYS A 30 -7.98 -19.00 9.51
CA LYS A 30 -9.39 -19.13 9.85
C LYS A 30 -10.10 -20.00 8.81
N SER A 31 -11.19 -20.64 9.23
CA SER A 31 -12.01 -21.48 8.37
C SER A 31 -12.50 -20.70 7.12
N PRO A 32 -12.60 -21.37 5.96
CA PRO A 32 -13.07 -20.78 4.71
C PRO A 32 -14.45 -20.14 4.81
N ASP A 33 -15.27 -20.56 5.77
CA ASP A 33 -16.63 -20.07 5.98
C ASP A 33 -16.67 -18.56 6.28
N SER A 34 -15.65 -18.04 6.97
CA SER A 34 -15.53 -16.60 7.25
C SER A 34 -15.19 -15.76 6.02
N LEU A 35 -14.77 -16.39 4.91
CA LEU A 35 -14.40 -15.71 3.68
C LEU A 35 -15.61 -15.47 2.76
N ILE A 36 -16.72 -16.19 2.96
CA ILE A 36 -17.89 -16.16 2.07
C ILE A 36 -18.48 -14.74 1.99
N SER A 37 -18.67 -14.06 3.13
CA SER A 37 -19.19 -12.68 3.14
C SER A 37 -18.28 -11.71 2.40
N TRP A 38 -16.97 -11.87 2.52
CA TRP A 38 -16.00 -11.04 1.80
C TRP A 38 -16.03 -11.31 0.29
N ILE A 39 -16.13 -12.59 -0.13
CA ILE A 39 -16.28 -12.97 -1.54
C ILE A 39 -17.53 -12.30 -2.13
N ILE A 40 -18.67 -12.36 -1.45
CA ILE A 40 -19.92 -11.75 -1.91
C ILE A 40 -19.75 -10.23 -2.08
N ILE A 41 -19.16 -9.54 -1.11
CA ILE A 41 -18.96 -8.09 -1.19
C ILE A 41 -18.02 -7.72 -2.36
N ILE A 42 -16.90 -8.42 -2.52
CA ILE A 42 -15.88 -8.11 -3.53
C ILE A 42 -16.30 -8.51 -4.94
N TYR A 43 -16.88 -9.69 -5.12
CA TYR A 43 -17.12 -10.27 -6.45
C TYR A 43 -18.58 -10.15 -6.92
N VAL A 44 -19.53 -9.76 -6.05
CA VAL A 44 -20.94 -9.56 -6.44
C VAL A 44 -21.33 -8.10 -6.27
N ILE A 45 -21.20 -7.54 -5.07
CA ILE A 45 -21.72 -6.20 -4.76
C ILE A 45 -20.86 -5.10 -5.41
N THR A 46 -19.53 -5.20 -5.30
CA THR A 46 -18.63 -4.19 -5.88
C THR A 46 -18.70 -4.13 -7.41
N PRO A 47 -18.75 -5.25 -8.16
CA PRO A 47 -18.91 -5.21 -9.61
C PRO A 47 -20.28 -4.70 -10.05
N LEU A 48 -21.33 -4.89 -9.24
CA LEU A 48 -22.64 -4.28 -9.51
C LEU A 48 -22.58 -2.74 -9.42
N MET A 49 -21.83 -2.19 -8.45
CA MET A 49 -21.56 -0.74 -8.37
C MET A 49 -20.73 -0.23 -9.56
N PHE A 50 -19.72 -1.01 -9.98
CA PHE A 50 -18.95 -0.70 -11.18
C PHE A 50 -19.85 -0.66 -12.42
N ALA A 51 -20.65 -1.71 -12.64
CA ALA A 51 -21.52 -1.87 -13.79
C ALA A 51 -22.58 -0.76 -13.87
N SER A 52 -23.19 -0.39 -12.75
CA SER A 52 -24.18 0.70 -12.69
C SER A 52 -23.57 2.05 -13.08
N SER A 53 -22.40 2.39 -12.52
CA SER A 53 -21.69 3.64 -12.87
C SER A 53 -21.21 3.63 -14.32
N PHE A 54 -20.69 2.50 -14.80
CA PHE A 54 -20.20 2.34 -16.17
C PHE A 54 -21.33 2.42 -17.21
N ALA A 55 -22.51 1.85 -16.91
CA ALA A 55 -23.67 1.94 -17.78
C ALA A 55 -24.12 3.39 -18.01
N ILE A 56 -24.08 4.25 -16.98
CA ILE A 56 -24.40 5.67 -17.11
C ILE A 56 -23.40 6.37 -18.04
N ILE A 57 -22.10 6.08 -17.89
CA ILE A 57 -21.05 6.64 -18.77
C ILE A 57 -21.27 6.20 -20.22
N LEU A 58 -21.54 4.91 -20.44
CA LEU A 58 -21.82 4.39 -21.78
C LEU A 58 -23.06 5.04 -22.41
N LEU A 59 -24.16 5.18 -21.66
CA LEU A 59 -25.39 5.80 -22.17
C LEU A 59 -25.18 7.26 -22.58
N ASN A 60 -24.32 7.98 -21.87
CA ASN A 60 -23.93 9.34 -22.24
C ASN A 60 -23.06 9.37 -23.50
N ILE A 61 -22.15 8.40 -23.69
CA ILE A 61 -21.34 8.28 -24.92
C ILE A 61 -22.23 7.99 -26.14
N TYR A 62 -23.28 7.18 -25.96
CA TYR A 62 -24.28 6.89 -27.00
C TYR A 62 -25.37 7.96 -27.14
N GLU A 63 -25.22 9.11 -26.48
CA GLU A 63 -26.16 10.24 -26.53
C GLU A 63 -27.61 9.90 -26.14
N LYS A 64 -27.84 8.78 -25.45
CA LYS A 64 -29.18 8.37 -25.00
C LYS A 64 -29.66 9.18 -23.81
N THR A 65 -28.73 9.58 -22.94
CA THR A 65 -29.00 10.39 -21.77
C THR A 65 -27.97 11.50 -21.67
N VAL A 66 -28.39 12.67 -21.18
CA VAL A 66 -27.50 13.82 -20.98
C VAL A 66 -27.44 14.14 -19.48
N PRO A 67 -26.79 13.29 -18.65
CA PRO A 67 -26.59 13.58 -17.25
C PRO A 67 -25.71 14.85 -17.10
N PRO A 68 -25.87 15.60 -15.99
CA PRO A 68 -25.01 16.75 -15.72
C PRO A 68 -23.56 16.30 -15.55
N LEU A 69 -22.62 17.18 -15.90
CA LEU A 69 -21.18 16.89 -15.88
C LEU A 69 -20.69 16.41 -14.50
N THR A 70 -21.26 16.94 -13.42
CA THR A 70 -20.99 16.51 -12.04
C THR A 70 -21.25 15.01 -11.84
N THR A 71 -22.41 14.53 -12.32
CA THR A 71 -22.78 13.12 -12.27
C THR A 71 -21.82 12.26 -13.06
N LEU A 72 -21.43 12.67 -14.27
CA LEU A 72 -20.48 11.90 -15.09
C LEU A 72 -19.12 11.77 -14.43
N LEU A 73 -18.62 12.84 -13.81
CA LEU A 73 -17.33 12.82 -13.12
C LEU A 73 -17.38 11.97 -11.86
N LEU A 74 -18.48 12.04 -11.10
CA LEU A 74 -18.70 11.16 -9.95
C LEU A 74 -18.77 9.69 -10.37
N CYS A 75 -19.54 9.35 -11.41
CA CYS A 75 -19.59 8.01 -11.97
C CYS A 75 -18.20 7.55 -12.44
N SER A 76 -17.41 8.43 -13.08
CA SER A 76 -16.03 8.11 -13.48
C SER A 76 -15.12 7.80 -12.28
N ILE A 77 -15.22 8.58 -11.21
CA ILE A 77 -14.49 8.33 -9.96
C ILE A 77 -14.92 7.01 -9.34
N PHE A 78 -16.22 6.72 -9.25
CA PHE A 78 -16.74 5.46 -8.71
C PHE A 78 -16.33 4.25 -9.56
N THR A 79 -16.47 4.32 -10.88
CA THR A 79 -16.05 3.26 -11.81
C THR A 79 -14.55 2.99 -11.66
N THR A 80 -13.73 4.03 -11.61
CA THR A 80 -12.28 3.85 -11.48
C THR A 80 -11.91 3.27 -10.12
N THR A 81 -12.42 3.84 -9.02
CA THR A 81 -12.10 3.37 -7.66
C THR A 81 -12.60 1.95 -7.38
N THR A 82 -13.78 1.58 -7.86
CA THR A 82 -14.32 0.21 -7.72
C THR A 82 -13.56 -0.81 -8.56
N PHE A 83 -13.18 -0.47 -9.80
CA PHE A 83 -12.32 -1.33 -10.61
C PHE A 83 -10.97 -1.60 -9.94
N LEU A 84 -10.37 -0.56 -9.37
CA LEU A 84 -9.10 -0.66 -8.64
C LEU A 84 -9.25 -1.49 -7.37
N LEU A 85 -10.33 -1.30 -6.62
CA LEU A 85 -10.66 -2.08 -5.43
C LEU A 85 -10.69 -3.57 -5.76
N VAL A 86 -11.46 -3.96 -6.77
CA VAL A 86 -11.56 -5.36 -7.22
C VAL A 86 -10.19 -5.88 -7.67
N THR A 87 -9.45 -5.11 -8.48
CA THR A 87 -8.15 -5.53 -9.01
C THR A 87 -7.13 -5.79 -7.89
N VAL A 88 -7.03 -4.89 -6.91
CA VAL A 88 -6.09 -5.02 -5.80
C VAL A 88 -6.49 -6.17 -4.87
N GLU A 89 -7.78 -6.32 -4.55
CA GLU A 89 -8.26 -7.42 -3.71
C GLU A 89 -8.04 -8.77 -4.39
N SER A 90 -8.30 -8.87 -5.69
CA SER A 90 -7.96 -10.07 -6.47
C SER A 90 -6.46 -10.35 -6.46
N LEU A 91 -5.61 -9.32 -6.56
CA LEU A 91 -4.16 -9.50 -6.47
C LEU A 91 -3.73 -9.99 -5.08
N ILE A 92 -4.30 -9.45 -4.00
CA ILE A 92 -4.03 -9.91 -2.63
C ILE A 92 -4.51 -11.35 -2.46
N TYR A 93 -5.70 -11.68 -2.95
CA TYR A 93 -6.27 -13.03 -2.87
C TYR A 93 -5.41 -14.05 -3.60
N LEU A 94 -4.99 -13.75 -4.83
CA LEU A 94 -4.12 -14.64 -5.63
C LEU A 94 -2.75 -14.86 -4.98
N ASN A 95 -2.26 -13.91 -4.18
CA ASN A 95 -0.95 -13.99 -3.52
C ASN A 95 -1.06 -14.23 -2.00
N VAL A 96 -2.20 -14.72 -1.50
CA VAL A 96 -2.46 -14.83 -0.06
C VAL A 96 -1.42 -15.71 0.66
N GLU A 97 -0.99 -16.81 0.05
CA GLU A 97 0.00 -17.72 0.62
C GLU A 97 1.39 -17.08 0.73
N GLN A 98 1.78 -16.31 -0.30
CA GLN A 98 3.04 -15.58 -0.32
C GLN A 98 3.02 -14.46 0.72
N ILE A 99 1.91 -13.70 0.80
CA ILE A 99 1.71 -12.66 1.81
C ILE A 99 1.79 -13.26 3.21
N LYS A 100 1.09 -14.37 3.48
CA LYS A 100 1.12 -15.05 4.78
C LYS A 100 2.53 -15.46 5.17
N THR A 101 3.23 -16.13 4.26
CA THR A 101 4.60 -16.60 4.48
C THR A 101 5.53 -15.43 4.77
N THR A 102 5.40 -14.35 4.00
CA THR A 102 6.20 -13.13 4.16
C THR A 102 5.94 -12.44 5.48
N ILE A 103 4.67 -12.26 5.87
CA ILE A 103 4.30 -11.66 7.15
C ILE A 103 4.84 -12.50 8.32
N ASN A 104 4.73 -13.83 8.25
CA ASN A 104 5.29 -14.70 9.29
C ASN A 104 6.81 -14.53 9.42
N TYR A 105 7.53 -14.43 8.30
CA TYR A 105 8.97 -14.14 8.33
C TYR A 105 9.29 -12.76 8.91
N PHE A 106 8.54 -11.72 8.54
CA PHE A 106 8.71 -10.38 9.11
C PHE A 106 8.45 -10.34 10.61
N VAL A 107 7.37 -10.98 11.05
CA VAL A 107 7.02 -11.11 12.47
C VAL A 107 8.16 -11.84 13.17
N GLN A 108 8.63 -12.98 12.66
CA GLN A 108 9.74 -13.72 13.26
C GLN A 108 11.03 -12.90 13.32
N ALA A 109 11.36 -12.16 12.25
CA ALA A 109 12.53 -11.29 12.21
C ALA A 109 12.42 -10.15 13.25
N ALA A 110 11.26 -9.50 13.35
CA ALA A 110 10.99 -8.46 14.33
C ALA A 110 11.07 -9.00 15.77
N TRP A 111 10.55 -10.20 16.03
CA TRP A 111 10.60 -10.83 17.36
C TRP A 111 12.03 -11.16 17.81
N ARG A 112 12.87 -11.68 16.91
CA ARG A 112 14.30 -11.97 17.22
C ARG A 112 15.06 -10.71 17.61
N GLU A 113 14.61 -9.56 17.10
CA GLU A 113 15.25 -8.29 17.38
C GLU A 113 14.76 -7.67 18.69
N HIS A 114 13.47 -7.77 18.98
CA HIS A 114 12.86 -7.17 20.17
C HIS A 114 13.43 -7.74 21.49
N THR A 115 13.84 -9.01 21.52
CA THR A 115 14.43 -9.64 22.72
C THR A 115 15.76 -9.03 23.16
N THR A 116 16.42 -8.22 22.32
CA THR A 116 17.77 -7.73 22.61
C THR A 116 17.89 -6.24 22.97
N SER A 117 16.82 -5.44 22.82
CA SER A 117 16.88 -4.02 23.16
C SER A 117 15.68 -3.54 23.99
N SER A 118 15.83 -3.54 25.32
CA SER A 118 14.96 -2.79 26.23
C SER A 118 15.36 -1.32 26.25
N THR A 119 15.27 -0.63 25.11
CA THR A 119 15.55 0.81 25.03
C THR A 119 14.27 1.62 25.19
N ILE A 120 14.42 2.74 25.91
CA ILE A 120 13.41 3.74 26.25
C ILE A 120 12.55 4.08 25.03
N LYS A 121 11.22 3.94 25.17
CA LYS A 121 10.22 4.29 24.14
C LYS A 121 10.31 5.78 23.83
N ARG A 122 10.96 6.15 22.73
CA ARG A 122 10.77 7.46 22.10
C ARG A 122 9.59 7.33 21.14
N ILE A 123 8.69 8.31 21.16
CA ILE A 123 7.55 8.37 20.23
C ILE A 123 8.13 8.62 18.83
N ASP A 124 8.07 7.61 17.97
CA ASP A 124 8.52 7.75 16.59
C ASP A 124 7.40 8.41 15.77
N PRO A 125 7.67 9.52 15.06
CA PRO A 125 6.63 10.26 14.33
C PRO A 125 5.96 9.42 13.23
N LEU A 126 6.62 8.35 12.77
CA LEU A 126 6.07 7.44 11.77
C LEU A 126 5.06 6.45 12.37
N GLU A 127 5.22 6.06 13.63
CA GLU A 127 4.23 5.26 14.36
C GLU A 127 2.93 6.07 14.51
N LEU A 128 3.06 7.32 14.98
CA LEU A 128 1.95 8.26 15.08
C LEU A 128 1.28 8.52 13.71
N PHE A 129 2.05 8.58 12.63
CA PHE A 129 1.50 8.70 11.28
C PHE A 129 0.65 7.47 10.90
N VAL A 130 1.12 6.25 11.16
CA VAL A 130 0.35 5.04 10.86
C VAL A 130 -0.95 5.00 11.66
N ASP A 131 -0.90 5.31 12.95
CA ASP A 131 -2.08 5.34 13.82
C ASP A 131 -3.11 6.38 13.36
N MET A 132 -2.65 7.59 13.02
CA MET A 132 -3.52 8.64 12.49
C MET A 132 -4.20 8.22 11.18
N ASN A 133 -3.50 7.50 10.30
CA ASN A 133 -4.11 6.99 9.07
C ASN A 133 -5.20 5.95 9.37
N VAL A 134 -4.97 5.03 10.30
CA VAL A 134 -5.97 4.01 10.68
C VAL A 134 -7.23 4.69 11.23
N ILE A 135 -7.08 5.68 12.11
CA ILE A 135 -8.20 6.45 12.67
C ILE A 135 -8.95 7.18 11.55
N LEU A 136 -8.23 7.88 10.67
CA LEU A 136 -8.81 8.65 9.58
C LEU A 136 -9.64 7.76 8.64
N PHE A 137 -9.09 6.63 8.19
CA PHE A 137 -9.79 5.70 7.31
C PHE A 137 -10.90 4.91 8.00
N SER A 138 -10.92 4.86 9.33
CA SER A 138 -12.04 4.30 10.07
C SER A 138 -13.23 5.26 10.11
N ILE A 139 -12.99 6.58 10.21
CA ILE A 139 -14.06 7.59 10.31
C ILE A 139 -14.62 7.98 8.93
N TYR A 140 -13.74 8.09 7.92
CA TYR A 140 -14.09 8.56 6.58
C TYR A 140 -15.22 7.81 5.85
N PRO A 141 -15.34 6.45 5.89
CA PRO A 141 -16.44 5.75 5.21
C PRO A 141 -17.82 6.20 5.67
N TYR A 142 -17.98 6.44 6.98
CA TYR A 142 -19.26 6.86 7.55
C TYR A 142 -19.62 8.27 7.08
N LEU A 143 -18.68 9.21 7.19
CA LEU A 143 -18.89 10.58 6.74
C LEU A 143 -19.17 10.66 5.24
N SER A 144 -18.32 10.03 4.43
CA SER A 144 -18.44 10.06 2.97
C SER A 144 -19.72 9.42 2.47
N PHE A 145 -20.11 8.26 3.02
CA PHE A 145 -21.35 7.59 2.64
C PHE A 145 -22.60 8.39 3.03
N THR A 146 -22.64 8.96 4.24
CA THR A 146 -23.77 9.81 4.67
C THR A 146 -23.95 11.01 3.74
N LEU A 147 -22.86 11.66 3.33
CA LEU A 147 -22.91 12.78 2.38
C LEU A 147 -23.38 12.36 0.99
N LEU A 148 -22.91 11.20 0.49
CA LEU A 148 -23.34 10.66 -0.81
C LEU A 148 -24.83 10.33 -0.83
N LEU A 149 -25.35 9.73 0.24
CA LEU A 149 -26.78 9.46 0.37
C LEU A 149 -27.61 10.74 0.50
N TYR A 150 -27.14 11.71 1.28
CA TYR A 150 -27.85 12.98 1.51
C TYR A 150 -28.02 13.78 0.22
N PHE A 151 -26.97 13.87 -0.60
CA PHE A 151 -27.01 14.61 -1.87
C PHE A 151 -27.49 13.78 -3.06
N HIS A 152 -27.91 12.53 -2.84
CA HIS A 152 -28.34 11.62 -3.91
C HIS A 152 -27.28 11.42 -5.02
N PHE A 153 -26.00 11.41 -4.64
CA PHE A 153 -24.87 11.15 -5.54
C PHE A 153 -24.40 9.70 -5.50
N ASP A 154 -25.15 8.82 -4.85
CA ASP A 154 -24.84 7.40 -4.84
C ASP A 154 -25.11 6.75 -6.21
N PRO A 155 -24.24 5.84 -6.69
CA PRO A 155 -24.40 5.19 -7.99
C PRO A 155 -25.75 4.48 -8.19
N GLY A 156 -26.36 4.00 -7.11
CA GLY A 156 -27.61 3.24 -7.16
C GLY A 156 -28.79 4.13 -7.53
N TYR A 157 -28.90 5.28 -6.84
CA TYR A 157 -29.86 6.32 -7.16
C TYR A 157 -29.66 6.86 -8.57
N LEU A 158 -28.41 7.16 -8.95
CA LEU A 158 -28.09 7.65 -10.29
C LEU A 158 -28.48 6.64 -11.38
N PHE A 159 -28.22 5.35 -11.15
CA PHE A 159 -28.61 4.29 -12.07
C PHE A 159 -30.13 4.16 -12.20
N ALA A 160 -30.86 4.14 -11.08
CA ALA A 160 -32.31 4.07 -11.09
C ALA A 160 -32.94 5.27 -11.81
N LYS A 161 -32.38 6.48 -11.61
CA LYS A 161 -32.87 7.71 -12.22
C LYS A 161 -32.60 7.78 -13.73
N TYR A 162 -31.37 7.50 -14.16
CA TYR A 162 -30.96 7.72 -15.57
C TYR A 162 -31.14 6.49 -16.46
N VAL A 163 -31.06 5.27 -15.92
CA VAL A 163 -31.11 4.03 -16.71
C VAL A 163 -32.48 3.38 -16.66
N LEU A 164 -33.06 3.27 -15.46
CA LEU A 164 -34.36 2.62 -15.29
C LEU A 164 -35.54 3.57 -15.44
N HIS A 165 -35.29 4.89 -15.48
CA HIS A 165 -36.32 5.93 -15.49
C HIS A 165 -37.37 5.75 -14.39
N LEU A 166 -36.98 5.20 -13.23
CA LEU A 166 -37.90 5.02 -12.11
C LEU A 166 -38.28 6.40 -11.55
N GLU A 167 -39.59 6.69 -11.52
CA GLU A 167 -40.10 7.89 -10.87
C GLU A 167 -39.83 7.83 -9.36
N THR A 168 -38.80 8.54 -8.92
CA THR A 168 -38.38 8.63 -7.50
C THR A 168 -39.43 9.29 -6.60
N HIS A 169 -40.49 9.86 -7.18
CA HIS A 169 -41.60 10.43 -6.44
C HIS A 169 -42.61 9.38 -5.95
N THR A 170 -42.60 8.17 -6.52
CA THR A 170 -43.50 7.10 -6.08
C THR A 170 -42.96 6.38 -4.84
N LEU A 171 -43.85 6.00 -3.91
CA LEU A 171 -43.48 5.23 -2.72
C LEU A 171 -42.83 3.90 -3.08
N LEU A 172 -43.30 3.24 -4.15
CA LEU A 172 -42.73 1.99 -4.63
C LEU A 172 -41.30 2.17 -5.15
N GLY A 173 -41.03 3.25 -5.89
CA GLY A 173 -39.68 3.57 -6.36
C GLY A 173 -38.71 3.81 -5.20
N ASN A 174 -39.14 4.50 -4.15
CA ASN A 174 -38.34 4.70 -2.95
C ASN A 174 -38.11 3.40 -2.16
N LEU A 175 -39.14 2.55 -2.04
CA LEU A 175 -39.03 1.26 -1.37
C LEU A 175 -38.06 0.31 -2.08
N LEU A 176 -38.06 0.30 -3.43
CA LEU A 176 -37.17 -0.54 -4.24
C LEU A 176 -35.72 -0.02 -4.28
N THR A 177 -35.52 1.31 -4.30
CA THR A 177 -34.17 1.89 -4.40
C THR A 177 -33.43 1.91 -3.07
N LEU A 178 -34.11 2.11 -1.94
CA LEU A 178 -33.50 2.18 -0.61
C LEU A 178 -32.59 0.99 -0.25
N PRO A 179 -32.96 -0.30 -0.44
CA PRO A 179 -32.07 -1.42 -0.12
C PRO A 179 -30.82 -1.41 -1.00
N ILE A 180 -30.93 -1.06 -2.28
CA ILE A 180 -29.79 -0.94 -3.19
C ILE A 180 -28.83 0.15 -2.68
N ARG A 181 -29.36 1.30 -2.25
CA ARG A 181 -28.57 2.40 -1.68
C ARG A 181 -27.85 2.00 -0.40
N ILE A 182 -28.50 1.26 0.50
CA ILE A 182 -27.87 0.78 1.75
C ILE A 182 -26.77 -0.25 1.46
N ILE A 183 -26.98 -1.16 0.51
CA ILE A 183 -26.01 -2.19 0.14
C ILE A 183 -24.69 -1.57 -0.38
N GLN A 184 -24.74 -0.38 -0.98
CA GLN A 184 -23.55 0.35 -1.46
C GLN A 184 -22.63 0.84 -0.34
N PHE A 185 -23.07 0.79 0.91
CA PHE A 185 -22.20 1.08 2.05
C PHE A 185 -21.06 0.07 2.18
N LEU A 186 -21.31 -1.21 1.82
CA LEU A 186 -20.35 -2.29 2.01
C LEU A 186 -19.08 -2.10 1.16
N PRO A 187 -19.16 -1.80 -0.16
CA PRO A 187 -17.97 -1.51 -0.95
C PRO A 187 -17.21 -0.26 -0.50
N VAL A 188 -17.90 0.75 0.05
CA VAL A 188 -17.25 1.95 0.60
C VAL A 188 -16.40 1.60 1.81
N ILE A 189 -16.95 0.88 2.80
CA ILE A 189 -16.15 0.39 3.95
C ILE A 189 -14.97 -0.45 3.46
N GLN A 190 -15.23 -1.35 2.52
CA GLN A 190 -14.22 -2.25 1.98
C GLN A 190 -13.07 -1.49 1.31
N TYR A 191 -13.37 -0.43 0.57
CA TYR A 191 -12.39 0.46 -0.04
C TYR A 191 -11.46 1.09 1.00
N PHE A 192 -12.03 1.70 2.04
CA PHE A 192 -11.24 2.36 3.08
C PHE A 192 -10.43 1.36 3.92
N ARG A 193 -11.00 0.18 4.19
CA ARG A 193 -10.29 -0.92 4.87
C ARG A 193 -9.08 -1.39 4.07
N LEU A 194 -9.24 -1.59 2.76
CA LEU A 194 -8.15 -1.98 1.89
C LEU A 194 -7.06 -0.91 1.83
N LEU A 195 -7.45 0.36 1.67
CA LEU A 195 -6.51 1.47 1.61
C LEU A 195 -5.69 1.57 2.91
N ALA A 196 -6.34 1.48 4.07
CA ALA A 196 -5.65 1.43 5.36
C ALA A 196 -4.70 0.23 5.45
N PHE A 197 -5.13 -0.96 5.05
CA PHE A 197 -4.29 -2.16 5.05
C PHE A 197 -3.05 -2.01 4.16
N LEU A 198 -3.20 -1.49 2.94
CA LEU A 198 -2.09 -1.23 2.03
C LEU A 198 -1.10 -0.21 2.60
N LEU A 199 -1.60 0.90 3.15
CA LEU A 199 -0.75 1.94 3.70
C LEU A 199 0.03 1.46 4.92
N CYS A 200 -0.63 0.76 5.84
CA CYS A 200 0.01 0.18 7.02
C CYS A 200 1.03 -0.88 6.64
N SER A 201 0.69 -1.81 5.74
CA SER A 201 1.61 -2.86 5.30
C SER A 201 2.84 -2.30 4.59
N LEU A 202 2.67 -1.36 3.66
CA LEU A 202 3.78 -0.69 2.96
C LEU A 202 4.71 0.04 3.93
N THR A 203 4.13 0.78 4.88
CA THR A 203 4.90 1.54 5.88
C THR A 203 5.66 0.61 6.81
N LEU A 204 5.00 -0.41 7.34
CA LEU A 204 5.59 -1.40 8.24
C LEU A 204 6.70 -2.20 7.54
N SER A 205 6.49 -2.66 6.31
CA SER A 205 7.51 -3.37 5.54
C SER A 205 8.75 -2.51 5.31
N ALA A 206 8.57 -1.26 4.90
CA ALA A 206 9.71 -0.37 4.69
C ALA A 206 10.44 -0.01 6.00
N LEU A 207 9.71 0.13 7.11
CA LEU A 207 10.28 0.32 8.45
C LEU A 207 11.16 -0.86 8.88
N LEU A 208 10.63 -2.08 8.78
CA LEU A 208 11.36 -3.29 9.15
C LEU A 208 12.64 -3.45 8.33
N VAL A 209 12.59 -3.12 7.04
CA VAL A 209 13.78 -3.11 6.17
C VAL A 209 14.76 -2.03 6.61
N LEU A 210 14.30 -0.81 6.90
CA LEU A 210 15.16 0.29 7.35
C LEU A 210 15.84 -0.02 8.68
N ASP A 211 15.15 -0.67 9.61
CA ASP A 211 15.71 -1.09 10.90
C ASP A 211 16.73 -2.21 10.74
N GLY A 212 16.45 -3.19 9.88
CA GLY A 212 17.42 -4.23 9.51
C GLY A 212 18.69 -3.64 8.92
N VAL A 213 18.55 -2.70 7.97
CA VAL A 213 19.69 -2.00 7.35
C VAL A 213 20.44 -1.15 8.39
N ARG A 214 19.74 -0.44 9.28
CA ARG A 214 20.36 0.36 10.35
C ARG A 214 21.18 -0.51 11.29
N LYS A 215 20.66 -1.68 11.67
CA LYS A 215 21.42 -2.63 12.49
C LYS A 215 22.66 -3.08 11.74
N LEU A 216 22.53 -3.55 10.51
CA LEU A 216 23.69 -3.94 9.69
C LEU A 216 24.73 -2.82 9.56
N ASP A 217 24.31 -1.56 9.51
CA ASP A 217 25.22 -0.41 9.48
C ASP A 217 25.98 -0.18 10.79
N LEU A 218 25.32 -0.37 11.95
CA LEU A 218 25.98 -0.32 13.27
C LEU A 218 27.02 -1.44 13.41
N TRP A 219 26.69 -2.64 12.92
CA TRP A 219 27.58 -3.80 12.97
C TRP A 219 28.68 -3.76 11.89
N ALA A 220 28.62 -2.84 10.92
CA ALA A 220 29.58 -2.74 9.81
C ALA A 220 31.06 -2.62 10.28
N ILE A 221 31.32 -2.03 11.44
CA ILE A 221 32.67 -1.90 12.00
C ILE A 221 33.27 -3.27 12.36
N LEU A 222 32.43 -4.21 12.82
CA LEU A 222 32.87 -5.55 13.22
C LEU A 222 33.28 -6.42 12.04
N ILE A 223 32.86 -6.07 10.82
CA ILE A 223 33.42 -6.68 9.60
C ILE A 223 34.93 -6.51 9.63
N ARG A 224 35.46 -5.33 9.97
CA ARG A 224 36.91 -5.10 10.00
C ARG A 224 37.64 -6.03 10.97
N ILE A 225 37.03 -6.33 12.12
CA ILE A 225 37.71 -7.00 13.24
C ILE A 225 37.82 -8.52 13.02
N SER A 226 36.74 -9.19 12.59
CA SER A 226 36.70 -10.65 12.52
C SER A 226 36.13 -11.18 11.22
N LYS A 227 36.81 -12.19 10.65
CA LYS A 227 36.35 -12.93 9.46
C LYS A 227 35.02 -13.64 9.71
N HIS A 228 34.87 -14.25 10.89
CA HIS A 228 33.64 -14.95 11.26
C HIS A 228 32.45 -13.99 11.41
N SER A 229 32.67 -12.82 12.02
CA SER A 229 31.64 -11.78 12.14
C SER A 229 31.22 -11.25 10.77
N ALA A 230 32.17 -11.03 9.86
CA ALA A 230 31.87 -10.61 8.49
C ALA A 230 30.96 -11.61 7.76
N SER A 231 31.26 -12.92 7.83
CA SER A 231 30.40 -13.94 7.22
C SER A 231 28.99 -13.96 7.82
N LYS A 232 28.87 -13.82 9.15
CA LYS A 232 27.57 -13.76 9.84
C LYS A 232 26.73 -12.53 9.43
N GLN A 233 27.37 -11.37 9.21
CA GLN A 233 26.67 -10.17 8.76
C GLN A 233 26.20 -10.26 7.31
N VAL A 234 27.04 -10.81 6.44
CA VAL A 234 26.68 -11.08 5.04
C VAL A 234 25.50 -12.04 4.97
N LEU A 235 25.49 -13.09 5.80
CA LEU A 235 24.35 -14.02 5.90
C LEU A 235 23.06 -13.32 6.33
N LYS A 236 23.11 -12.46 7.35
CA LYS A 236 21.94 -11.65 7.78
C LYS A 236 21.44 -10.72 6.70
N TYR A 237 22.34 -10.14 5.91
CA TYR A 237 21.95 -9.32 4.76
C TYR A 237 21.27 -10.16 3.69
N PHE A 238 21.78 -11.36 3.39
CA PHE A 238 21.11 -12.28 2.46
C PHE A 238 19.73 -12.70 2.95
N GLU A 239 19.55 -12.95 4.25
CA GLU A 239 18.24 -13.20 4.85
C GLU A 239 17.28 -12.03 4.56
N LEU A 240 17.72 -10.78 4.77
CA LEU A 240 16.93 -9.58 4.47
C LEU A 240 16.63 -9.44 2.96
N VAL A 241 17.60 -9.74 2.10
CA VAL A 241 17.42 -9.71 0.63
C VAL A 241 16.39 -10.74 0.20
N ILE A 242 16.48 -11.97 0.72
CA ILE A 242 15.55 -13.06 0.37
C ILE A 242 14.13 -12.69 0.81
N ILE A 243 13.96 -12.15 2.02
CA ILE A 243 12.67 -11.68 2.53
C ILE A 243 12.13 -10.56 1.62
N LEU A 244 12.97 -9.57 1.27
CA LEU A 244 12.52 -8.48 0.41
C LEU A 244 12.23 -8.97 -1.01
N GLN A 245 12.98 -9.93 -1.54
CA GLN A 245 12.76 -10.49 -2.86
C GLN A 245 11.43 -11.24 -2.95
N LEU A 246 11.08 -12.01 -1.91
CA LEU A 246 9.76 -12.65 -1.81
C LEU A 246 8.63 -11.61 -1.78
N LEU A 247 8.86 -10.49 -1.09
CA LEU A 247 7.90 -9.41 -0.98
C LEU A 247 7.88 -8.49 -2.22
N ASN A 248 8.96 -8.48 -3.02
CA ASN A 248 9.18 -7.51 -4.09
C ASN A 248 8.13 -7.63 -5.17
N ASP A 249 7.64 -8.83 -5.49
CA ASP A 249 6.62 -9.00 -6.52
C ASP A 249 5.29 -8.33 -6.13
N ILE A 250 4.90 -8.47 -4.87
CA ILE A 250 3.68 -7.86 -4.32
C ILE A 250 3.86 -6.35 -4.14
N LEU A 251 4.99 -5.92 -3.55
CA LEU A 251 5.30 -4.50 -3.36
C LEU A 251 5.43 -3.77 -4.69
N SER A 252 6.05 -4.38 -5.69
CA SER A 252 6.30 -3.78 -7.00
C SER A 252 4.98 -3.47 -7.70
N ARG A 253 4.07 -4.45 -7.73
CA ARG A 253 2.73 -4.30 -8.32
C ARG A 253 1.86 -3.36 -7.50
N GLY A 254 1.85 -3.53 -6.18
CA GLY A 254 1.09 -2.70 -5.26
C GLY A 254 1.52 -1.23 -5.31
N ALA A 255 2.83 -0.95 -5.32
CA ALA A 255 3.36 0.40 -5.44
C ALA A 255 3.08 1.01 -6.82
N ALA A 256 3.19 0.24 -7.91
CA ALA A 256 2.85 0.73 -9.24
C ALA A 256 1.37 1.11 -9.35
N ILE A 257 0.47 0.24 -8.86
CA ILE A 257 -0.97 0.52 -8.81
C ILE A 257 -1.21 1.74 -7.92
N LEU A 258 -0.70 1.78 -6.69
CA LEU A 258 -0.93 2.88 -5.75
C LEU A 258 -0.42 4.22 -6.31
N MET A 259 0.74 4.26 -6.96
CA MET A 259 1.26 5.47 -7.60
C MET A 259 0.38 5.93 -8.76
N GLY A 260 -0.04 5.03 -9.63
CA GLY A 260 -0.94 5.37 -10.75
C GLY A 260 -2.29 5.89 -10.27
N VAL A 261 -2.86 5.24 -9.25
CA VAL A 261 -4.13 5.63 -8.64
C VAL A 261 -4.03 6.97 -7.92
N ALA A 262 -2.97 7.17 -7.13
CA ALA A 262 -2.75 8.43 -6.43
C ALA A 262 -2.62 9.60 -7.43
N LEU A 263 -1.92 9.40 -8.54
CA LEU A 263 -1.80 10.40 -9.60
C LEU A 263 -3.16 10.71 -10.22
N LEU A 264 -3.91 9.69 -10.64
CA LEU A 264 -5.21 9.85 -11.27
C LEU A 264 -6.22 10.54 -10.34
N LEU A 265 -6.37 10.05 -9.11
CA LEU A 265 -7.30 10.61 -8.14
C LEU A 265 -6.92 12.03 -7.73
N CYS A 266 -5.63 12.33 -7.57
CA CYS A 266 -5.20 13.69 -7.24
C CYS A 266 -5.53 14.69 -8.37
N VAL A 267 -5.29 14.32 -9.63
CA VAL A 267 -5.66 15.15 -10.80
C VAL A 267 -7.18 15.33 -10.86
N LEU A 268 -7.95 14.26 -10.71
CA LEU A 268 -9.41 14.32 -10.72
C LEU A 268 -9.97 15.20 -9.59
N PHE A 269 -9.50 15.02 -8.35
CA PHE A 269 -9.98 15.81 -7.23
C PHE A 269 -9.56 17.28 -7.29
N ASN A 270 -8.36 17.59 -7.79
CA ASN A 270 -7.96 18.97 -8.03
C ASN A 270 -8.82 19.62 -9.12
N TYR A 271 -9.07 18.90 -10.22
CA TYR A 271 -9.96 19.38 -11.29
C TYR A 271 -11.37 19.64 -10.76
N VAL A 272 -11.96 18.70 -10.03
CA VAL A 272 -13.29 18.84 -9.41
C VAL A 272 -13.33 20.04 -8.47
N SER A 273 -12.31 20.19 -7.61
CA SER A 273 -12.26 21.29 -6.65
C SER A 273 -12.20 22.66 -7.32
N ILE A 274 -11.43 22.81 -8.39
CA ILE A 274 -11.27 24.11 -9.07
C ILE A 274 -12.46 24.39 -10.01
N LYS A 275 -12.88 23.41 -10.81
CA LYS A 275 -13.83 23.64 -11.91
C LYS A 275 -15.30 23.51 -11.49
N LEU A 276 -15.61 22.69 -10.48
CA LEU A 276 -16.99 22.37 -10.07
C LEU A 276 -17.40 23.01 -8.74
N TYR A 277 -16.65 24.00 -8.27
CA TYR A 277 -16.95 24.70 -7.01
C TYR A 277 -18.40 25.22 -6.94
N SER A 278 -18.92 25.78 -8.03
CA SER A 278 -20.29 26.32 -8.09
C SER A 278 -21.39 25.27 -8.19
N PHE A 279 -21.07 24.04 -8.59
CA PHE A 279 -22.06 23.00 -8.88
C PHE A 279 -22.21 21.99 -7.74
N ILE A 280 -21.20 21.84 -6.90
CA ILE A 280 -21.20 20.85 -5.82
C ILE A 280 -21.63 21.52 -4.52
N PRO A 281 -22.69 21.03 -3.85
CA PRO A 281 -23.14 21.62 -2.61
C PRO A 281 -22.14 21.42 -1.47
N MET A 282 -22.05 22.41 -0.58
CA MET A 282 -21.40 22.25 0.71
C MET A 282 -22.26 21.35 1.62
N PRO A 283 -21.70 20.40 2.39
CA PRO A 283 -20.27 20.21 2.69
C PRO A 283 -19.54 19.21 1.77
N LEU A 284 -20.21 18.56 0.82
CA LEU A 284 -19.58 17.53 -0.04
C LEU A 284 -18.39 18.10 -0.82
N TYR A 285 -18.47 19.37 -1.22
CA TYR A 285 -17.34 20.05 -1.86
C TYR A 285 -16.04 19.96 -1.04
N LEU A 286 -16.09 20.09 0.29
CA LEU A 286 -14.90 20.08 1.15
C LEU A 286 -14.16 18.74 1.16
N CYS A 287 -14.86 17.64 0.85
CA CYS A 287 -14.26 16.32 0.78
C CYS A 287 -13.25 16.20 -0.37
N PHE A 288 -13.45 16.89 -1.50
CA PHE A 288 -12.56 16.80 -2.65
C PHE A 288 -11.15 17.37 -2.39
N PRO A 289 -10.99 18.64 -1.96
CA PRO A 289 -9.68 19.19 -1.64
C PRO A 289 -9.08 18.51 -0.41
N SER A 290 -9.89 18.04 0.56
CA SER A 290 -9.35 17.31 1.71
C SER A 290 -8.72 15.98 1.30
N VAL A 291 -9.36 15.21 0.41
CA VAL A 291 -8.81 13.95 -0.10
C VAL A 291 -7.60 14.21 -0.98
N ALA A 292 -7.62 15.25 -1.83
CA ALA A 292 -6.45 15.63 -2.62
C ALA A 292 -5.24 15.94 -1.71
N ALA A 293 -5.45 16.75 -0.66
CA ALA A 293 -4.41 17.07 0.32
C ALA A 293 -3.92 15.81 1.07
N LEU A 294 -4.84 14.92 1.45
CA LEU A 294 -4.51 13.64 2.09
C LEU A 294 -3.64 12.77 1.18
N ILE A 295 -3.98 12.64 -0.10
CA ILE A 295 -3.19 11.88 -1.08
C ILE A 295 -1.77 12.47 -1.17
N LEU A 296 -1.64 13.80 -1.26
CA LEU A 296 -0.33 14.46 -1.29
C LEU A 296 0.48 14.24 -0.01
N LEU A 297 -0.17 14.21 1.15
CA LEU A 297 0.46 13.88 2.43
C LEU A 297 0.99 12.43 2.42
N LEU A 298 0.17 11.48 1.98
CA LEU A 298 0.56 10.07 1.86
C LEU A 298 1.78 9.90 0.94
N ILE A 299 1.79 10.58 -0.21
CA ILE A 299 2.94 10.56 -1.14
C ILE A 299 4.19 11.14 -0.47
N ASN A 300 4.04 12.26 0.23
CA ASN A 300 5.15 12.90 0.95
C ASN A 300 5.74 12.01 2.06
N CYS A 301 4.95 11.12 2.66
CA CYS A 301 5.40 10.22 3.71
C CYS A 301 5.98 8.91 3.16
N LEU A 302 5.29 8.26 2.23
CA LEU A 302 5.65 6.93 1.74
C LEU A 302 6.80 6.95 0.73
N LEU A 303 6.83 7.95 -0.17
CA LEU A 303 7.83 7.98 -1.24
C LEU A 303 9.25 8.15 -0.69
N PRO A 304 9.52 9.05 0.29
CA PRO A 304 10.83 9.13 0.92
C PRO A 304 11.21 7.87 1.69
N LEU A 305 10.25 7.14 2.24
CA LEU A 305 10.51 5.88 2.96
C LEU A 305 11.12 4.85 2.01
N GLY A 306 10.53 4.68 0.83
CA GLY A 306 11.06 3.80 -0.22
C GLY A 306 12.42 4.26 -0.77
N ILE A 307 12.62 5.58 -0.95
CA ILE A 307 13.91 6.16 -1.38
C ILE A 307 14.98 5.92 -0.31
N ASN A 308 14.66 6.09 0.97
CA ASN A 308 15.58 5.91 2.08
C ASN A 308 16.08 4.47 2.19
N VAL A 309 15.25 3.47 1.89
CA VAL A 309 15.67 2.05 1.84
C VAL A 309 16.81 1.87 0.84
N ASN A 310 16.65 2.42 -0.36
CA ASN A 310 17.65 2.36 -1.43
C ASN A 310 18.92 3.13 -1.03
N GLU A 311 18.79 4.39 -0.61
CA GLU A 311 19.95 5.21 -0.24
C GLU A 311 20.76 4.63 0.92
N LYS A 312 20.09 4.14 1.98
CA LYS A 312 20.79 3.53 3.13
C LYS A 312 21.47 2.23 2.73
N THR A 313 20.87 1.42 1.86
CA THR A 313 21.49 0.17 1.43
C THR A 313 22.70 0.40 0.53
N VAL A 314 22.65 1.40 -0.35
CA VAL A 314 23.81 1.82 -1.16
C VAL A 314 24.95 2.29 -0.26
N LYS A 315 24.66 3.19 0.70
CA LYS A 315 25.66 3.68 1.68
C LYS A 315 26.25 2.55 2.52
N LEU A 316 25.43 1.58 2.93
CA LEU A 316 25.88 0.38 3.65
C LEU A 316 26.87 -0.43 2.81
N LYS A 317 26.54 -0.69 1.54
CA LYS A 317 27.43 -1.41 0.61
C LYS A 317 28.77 -0.67 0.45
N GLU A 318 28.75 0.63 0.18
CA GLU A 318 29.96 1.45 0.04
C GLU A 318 30.82 1.44 1.31
N LYS A 319 30.19 1.47 2.49
CA LYS A 319 30.90 1.38 3.78
C LYS A 319 31.56 0.01 3.95
N TRP A 320 30.86 -1.07 3.61
CA TRP A 320 31.41 -2.43 3.64
C TRP A 320 32.57 -2.59 2.65
N GLU A 321 32.47 -2.02 1.45
CA GLU A 321 33.53 -2.08 0.43
C GLU A 321 34.79 -1.34 0.92
N ARG A 322 34.63 -0.15 1.49
CA ARG A 322 35.74 0.61 2.09
C ARG A 322 36.41 -0.14 3.24
N HIS A 323 35.63 -0.82 4.09
CA HIS A 323 36.19 -1.62 5.19
C HIS A 323 36.93 -2.86 4.68
N LEU A 324 36.40 -3.56 3.66
CA LEU A 324 37.05 -4.74 3.08
C LEU A 324 38.28 -4.39 2.24
N ALA A 325 38.30 -3.26 1.54
CA ALA A 325 39.46 -2.81 0.76
C ALA A 325 40.73 -2.62 1.62
N ARG A 326 40.56 -2.34 2.92
CA ARG A 326 41.66 -2.22 3.89
C ARG A 326 42.17 -3.56 4.42
N CYS A 327 41.49 -4.67 4.14
CA CYS A 327 41.89 -6.00 4.59
C CYS A 327 42.51 -6.79 3.42
N ARG A 328 43.82 -7.07 3.48
CA ARG A 328 44.56 -7.77 2.40
C ARG A 328 44.06 -9.21 2.16
N ASP A 329 43.61 -9.92 3.19
CA ASP A 329 43.32 -11.36 3.12
C ASP A 329 41.81 -11.71 3.00
N ARG A 330 41.05 -10.90 2.24
CA ARG A 330 39.57 -11.04 2.17
C ARG A 330 39.02 -11.05 0.75
N GLY A 331 39.76 -11.68 -0.15
CA GLY A 331 39.37 -11.79 -1.57
C GLY A 331 37.97 -12.38 -1.76
N TYR A 332 37.62 -13.43 -1.01
CA TYR A 332 36.31 -14.09 -1.10
C TYR A 332 35.15 -13.18 -0.68
N GLN A 333 35.23 -12.54 0.49
CA GLN A 333 34.16 -11.63 0.96
C GLN A 333 34.00 -10.43 0.04
N ARG A 334 35.10 -9.94 -0.54
CA ARG A 334 35.05 -8.84 -1.51
C ARG A 334 34.26 -9.24 -2.76
N ARG A 335 34.47 -10.46 -3.29
CA ARG A 335 33.69 -10.95 -4.45
C ARG A 335 32.20 -11.06 -4.13
N ILE A 336 31.85 -11.58 -2.95
CA ILE A 336 30.45 -11.66 -2.51
C ILE A 336 29.85 -10.24 -2.41
N LEU A 337 30.57 -9.29 -1.82
CA LEU A 337 30.07 -7.94 -1.64
C LEU A 337 29.85 -7.21 -2.96
N ILE A 338 30.74 -7.41 -3.93
CA ILE A 338 30.57 -6.87 -5.28
C ILE A 338 29.31 -7.43 -5.93
N ALA A 339 29.05 -8.74 -5.77
CA ALA A 339 27.88 -9.43 -6.29
C ALA A 339 26.56 -9.01 -5.62
N ILE A 340 26.61 -8.52 -4.37
CA ILE A 340 25.44 -8.02 -3.65
C ILE A 340 24.87 -6.79 -4.37
N LYS A 341 23.61 -6.87 -4.81
CA LYS A 341 22.86 -5.73 -5.33
C LYS A 341 22.24 -4.95 -4.16
N PRO A 342 22.31 -3.61 -4.17
CA PRO A 342 21.57 -2.80 -3.21
C PRO A 342 20.07 -3.07 -3.31
N LEU A 343 19.40 -3.13 -2.16
CA LEU A 343 17.96 -3.26 -2.09
C LEU A 343 17.32 -2.01 -2.70
N CYS A 344 16.55 -2.20 -3.77
CA CYS A 344 15.79 -1.13 -4.38
C CYS A 344 14.35 -1.60 -4.55
N VAL A 345 13.41 -0.77 -4.11
CA VAL A 345 12.00 -0.96 -4.43
C VAL A 345 11.80 -0.59 -5.90
N ILE A 346 11.47 -1.58 -6.70
CA ILE A 346 11.16 -1.41 -8.12
C ILE A 346 9.64 -1.47 -8.23
N CYS A 347 9.06 -0.54 -8.97
CA CYS A 347 7.64 -0.51 -9.30
C CYS A 347 7.47 -1.10 -10.71
N GLY A 348 6.65 -2.13 -10.84
CA GLY A 348 6.51 -2.90 -12.05
C GLY A 348 5.16 -3.56 -12.20
N VAL A 349 4.74 -3.74 -13.44
CA VAL A 349 3.46 -4.34 -13.82
C VAL A 349 3.77 -5.44 -14.83
N ALA A 350 3.19 -6.63 -14.63
CA ALA A 350 3.35 -7.78 -15.54
C ALA A 350 4.81 -8.18 -15.82
N GLY A 351 5.71 -8.06 -14.82
CA GLY A 351 7.13 -8.40 -14.95
C GLY A 351 8.00 -7.32 -15.60
N PHE A 352 7.40 -6.24 -16.11
CA PHE A 352 8.15 -5.09 -16.59
C PHE A 352 8.44 -4.12 -15.45
N ASN A 353 9.71 -3.74 -15.32
CA ASN A 353 10.16 -2.74 -14.36
C ASN A 353 9.88 -1.34 -14.92
N VAL A 354 8.73 -0.78 -14.59
CA VAL A 354 8.28 0.52 -15.12
C VAL A 354 9.06 1.67 -14.48
N LEU A 355 9.30 1.59 -13.17
CA LEU A 355 9.82 2.74 -12.42
C LEU A 355 10.68 2.28 -11.24
N LYS A 356 11.80 2.97 -11.03
CA LYS A 356 12.70 2.74 -9.89
C LYS A 356 12.54 3.86 -8.87
N LEU A 357 12.36 3.55 -7.59
CA LEU A 357 12.29 4.58 -6.54
C LEU A 357 13.68 5.19 -6.28
N VAL A 358 13.98 6.24 -7.05
CA VAL A 358 15.19 7.07 -6.93
C VAL A 358 14.83 8.47 -6.45
N LYS A 359 15.80 9.22 -5.91
CA LYS A 359 15.57 10.58 -5.38
C LYS A 359 14.83 11.53 -6.34
N GLY A 360 15.06 11.39 -7.66
CA GLY A 360 14.39 12.18 -8.68
C GLY A 360 12.90 11.90 -8.85
N ILE A 361 12.38 10.76 -8.37
CA ILE A 361 11.00 10.38 -8.63
C ILE A 361 9.98 11.28 -7.95
N ARG A 362 10.34 11.85 -6.78
CA ARG A 362 9.47 12.78 -6.07
C ARG A 362 9.15 14.00 -6.94
N VAL A 363 10.18 14.65 -7.48
CA VAL A 363 10.02 15.83 -8.33
C VAL A 363 9.25 15.48 -9.60
N TRP A 364 9.58 14.35 -10.22
CA TRP A 364 8.86 13.87 -11.40
C TRP A 364 7.36 13.66 -11.11
N PHE A 365 7.02 13.03 -9.99
CA PHE A 365 5.63 12.73 -9.63
C PHE A 365 4.80 14.00 -9.38
N TYR A 366 5.34 14.99 -8.65
CA TYR A 366 4.67 16.28 -8.46
C TYR A 366 4.52 17.05 -9.78
N SER A 367 5.53 17.00 -10.64
CA SER A 367 5.47 17.60 -11.97
C SER A 367 4.35 16.98 -12.80
N GLN A 368 4.18 15.65 -12.77
CA GLN A 368 3.08 14.98 -13.46
C GLN A 368 1.70 15.39 -12.92
N ILE A 369 1.51 15.41 -11.60
CA ILE A 369 0.24 15.86 -11.01
C ILE A 369 -0.10 17.28 -11.50
N PHE A 370 0.86 18.19 -11.45
CA PHE A 370 0.67 19.58 -11.85
C PHE A 370 0.37 19.71 -13.36
N ASN A 371 1.18 19.09 -14.21
CA ASN A 371 1.02 19.14 -15.67
C ASN A 371 -0.31 18.54 -16.12
N TYR A 372 -0.72 17.40 -15.55
CA TYR A 372 -2.00 16.78 -15.88
C TYR A 372 -3.18 17.58 -15.33
N THR A 373 -3.06 18.18 -14.15
CA THR A 373 -4.08 19.08 -13.62
C THR A 373 -4.25 20.31 -14.51
N ILE A 374 -3.17 20.97 -14.94
CA ILE A 374 -3.23 22.08 -15.90
C ILE A 374 -3.86 21.63 -17.22
N SER A 375 -3.42 20.50 -17.76
CA SER A 375 -3.94 19.98 -19.03
C SER A 375 -5.44 19.69 -18.94
N ALA A 376 -5.90 19.13 -17.81
CA ALA A 376 -7.32 18.91 -17.54
C ALA A 376 -8.10 20.22 -17.44
N LEU A 377 -7.56 21.23 -16.76
CA LEU A 377 -8.18 22.56 -16.64
C LEU A 377 -8.25 23.34 -17.96
N LEU A 378 -7.24 23.19 -18.81
CA LEU A 378 -7.18 23.84 -20.13
C LEU A 378 -7.99 23.09 -21.19
N SER A 379 -8.30 21.81 -20.97
CA SER A 379 -9.13 21.06 -21.91
C SER A 379 -10.50 21.75 -22.03
N LYS A 380 -10.84 22.21 -23.24
CA LYS A 380 -12.13 22.85 -23.49
C LYS A 380 -13.23 21.83 -23.24
N CYS A 381 -13.93 21.99 -22.12
CA CYS A 381 -15.07 21.17 -21.80
C CYS A 381 -16.25 21.65 -22.67
N LYS A 382 -16.43 21.07 -23.86
CA LYS A 382 -17.60 21.33 -24.72
C LYS A 382 -18.93 21.12 -23.99
N ALA A 383 -18.93 20.31 -22.92
CA ALA A 383 -20.09 20.10 -22.08
C ALA A 383 -20.44 21.34 -21.22
N CYS A 384 -19.46 22.18 -20.83
CA CYS A 384 -19.73 23.41 -20.08
C CYS A 384 -20.41 24.48 -20.94
N ASP A 385 -20.10 24.54 -22.24
CA ASP A 385 -20.66 25.55 -23.14
C ASP A 385 -22.17 25.37 -23.41
N LYS A 386 -22.76 24.24 -23.03
CA LYS A 386 -24.21 24.00 -23.12
C LYS A 386 -25.00 24.44 -21.87
N PHE A 387 -24.33 24.80 -20.79
CA PHE A 387 -24.95 25.15 -19.51
C PHE A 387 -24.71 26.61 -19.07
N ILE A 388 -23.97 27.38 -19.88
CA ILE A 388 -23.88 28.85 -19.83
C ILE A 388 -24.75 29.37 -20.97
#